data_AF-D4XSP8-F1
#
_entry.id   AF-D4XSP8-F1
#
_cell.length_a   1.000
_cell.length_b   1.000
_cell.length_c   1.000
_cell.angle_alpha   90.00
_cell.angle_beta   90.00
_cell.angle_gamma   90.00
#
_symmetry.space_group_name_H-M   'P 1'
#
loop_
_entity.id
_entity.type
_entity.pdbx_description
1 polymer ?
#
loop_
_entity_poly.entity_id
_entity_poly.type
_entity_poly.pdbx_seq_one_letter_code
_entity_poly.pdbx_strand_id
1 'polypeptide(L)'
;MPAELGVIGKYPTAALRTLGNQSIEFKDITMDRIYRTLSELYSSSDFRTFQNNFSKDVYEALANSYANSDGEVKIVTDMCNKINGKSYQKFQFHSKKIHGTRSYVEFCNKEKPVTKELADMVIISVATQGKDIVYEKIALIQNKKEDTECNWKIDQDQLYLLHNFPTFKGTKGIFKKNFQDEVIFLNNSQALGNYGLFQNPGEMVFLSALTVFKLQQGDKLSLNDIRKFGNSHLHNNSAFQLPVIDHSFMEEMLYRYFKYFPKYGFPFGSLPFLNSSAISFNIHEFIRNWTLFNIGEVVSVNGSAMDDDLFKFSRLLLREAGLSNNMSLAIDGQEFENNVTVFVAHLSLDD
;
A
#
# COMPACT_ATOMS: atom_id res chain seq x y z
N MET A 1 -2.64 66.59 -9.07
CA MET A 1 -3.60 65.62 -8.50
C MET A 1 -2.94 64.26 -8.47
N PRO A 2 -2.58 63.71 -7.30
CA PRO A 2 -2.24 62.30 -7.17
C PRO A 2 -3.42 61.53 -6.58
N ALA A 3 -3.72 60.39 -7.20
CA ALA A 3 -4.82 59.50 -6.88
C ALA A 3 -4.54 58.66 -5.61
N GLU A 4 -5.64 58.33 -4.94
CA GLU A 4 -5.76 57.63 -3.67
C GLU A 4 -5.21 56.20 -3.70
N LEU A 5 -4.44 55.84 -2.67
CA LEU A 5 -4.05 54.46 -2.36
C LEU A 5 -5.15 53.80 -1.51
N GLY A 6 -5.72 52.72 -2.04
CA GLY A 6 -6.77 51.93 -1.42
C GLY A 6 -6.31 51.19 -0.15
N VAL A 7 -7.22 51.19 0.82
CA VAL A 7 -7.14 50.59 2.15
C VAL A 7 -7.06 49.07 2.08
N ILE A 8 -6.00 48.48 2.65
CA ILE A 8 -5.89 47.03 2.89
C ILE A 8 -6.63 46.69 4.20
N GLY A 9 -7.61 45.80 4.10
CA GLY A 9 -8.43 45.30 5.19
C GLY A 9 -7.62 44.48 6.21
N LYS A 10 -7.93 44.72 7.49
CA LYS A 10 -7.41 43.99 8.64
C LYS A 10 -8.01 42.58 8.68
N TYR A 11 -7.18 41.54 8.69
CA TYR A 11 -7.59 40.19 9.06
C TYR A 11 -7.75 40.09 10.59
N PRO A 12 -8.77 39.38 11.11
CA PRO A 12 -8.92 39.16 12.54
C PRO A 12 -7.93 38.09 13.03
N THR A 13 -7.17 38.45 14.05
CA THR A 13 -6.25 37.59 14.80
C THR A 13 -7.04 36.50 15.53
N ALA A 14 -6.99 35.26 15.03
CA ALA A 14 -7.51 34.11 15.76
C ALA A 14 -6.53 33.72 16.89
N ALA A 15 -7.07 33.62 18.10
CA ALA A 15 -6.35 33.31 19.31
C ALA A 15 -5.77 31.87 19.28
N LEU A 16 -4.44 31.77 19.28
CA LEU A 16 -3.71 30.54 19.59
C LEU A 16 -3.90 30.19 21.07
N ARG A 17 -4.81 29.24 21.35
CA ARG A 17 -4.86 28.56 22.65
C ARG A 17 -3.82 27.45 22.70
N THR A 18 -2.94 27.56 23.69
CA THR A 18 -1.95 26.58 24.13
C THR A 18 -2.54 25.21 24.46
N LEU A 19 -2.24 24.21 23.62
CA LEU A 19 -2.31 22.77 23.90
C LEU A 19 -0.97 22.13 23.45
N GLY A 20 0.14 22.61 23.98
CA GLY A 20 1.48 22.13 23.64
C GLY A 20 2.10 21.44 24.85
N ASN A 21 2.01 20.11 24.90
CA ASN A 21 3.05 19.19 25.41
C ASN A 21 2.54 17.74 25.52
N GLN A 22 1.29 17.50 25.93
CA GLN A 22 0.75 16.13 26.05
C GLN A 22 0.48 15.45 24.70
N SER A 23 0.14 16.20 23.66
CA SER A 23 -0.18 15.67 22.32
C SER A 23 1.05 15.22 21.53
N ILE A 24 2.25 15.71 21.89
CA ILE A 24 3.51 15.34 21.26
C ILE A 24 4.01 14.02 21.87
N GLU A 25 3.99 13.94 23.21
CA GLU A 25 4.46 12.77 23.96
C GLU A 25 3.65 11.49 23.63
N PHE A 26 2.33 11.61 23.43
CA PHE A 26 1.47 10.48 23.07
C PHE A 26 1.75 9.94 21.66
N LYS A 27 2.13 10.79 20.70
CA LYS A 27 2.36 10.42 19.30
C LYS A 27 3.67 9.66 19.10
N ASP A 28 4.71 10.02 19.85
CA ASP A 28 6.02 9.37 19.76
C ASP A 28 6.00 7.94 20.34
N ILE A 29 5.17 7.70 21.37
CA ILE A 29 5.01 6.37 21.98
C ILE A 29 4.41 5.36 21.00
N THR A 30 3.51 5.79 20.12
CA THR A 30 2.76 4.88 19.24
C THR A 30 3.62 4.31 18.10
N MET A 31 4.46 5.13 17.47
CA MET A 31 5.37 4.65 16.42
C MET A 31 6.47 3.73 16.99
N ASP A 32 6.95 4.02 18.20
CA ASP A 32 7.88 3.14 18.93
C ASP A 32 7.27 1.75 19.17
N ARG A 33 6.00 1.68 19.55
CA ARG A 33 5.27 0.40 19.71
C ARG A 33 5.19 -0.40 18.41
N ILE A 34 4.85 0.25 17.29
CA ILE A 34 4.82 -0.41 15.97
C ILE A 34 6.21 -0.97 15.65
N TYR A 35 7.24 -0.14 15.83
CA TYR A 35 8.62 -0.51 15.54
C TYR A 35 9.05 -1.75 16.34
N ARG A 36 8.86 -1.73 17.67
CA ARG A 36 9.20 -2.86 18.55
C ARG A 36 8.45 -4.12 18.15
N THR A 37 7.14 -4.01 17.94
CA THR A 37 6.29 -5.15 17.57
C THR A 37 6.78 -5.80 16.27
N LEU A 38 7.06 -5.00 15.23
CA LEU A 38 7.54 -5.53 13.96
C LEU A 38 8.98 -6.07 14.05
N SER A 39 9.84 -5.48 14.90
CA SER A 39 11.20 -5.97 15.17
C SER A 39 11.19 -7.34 15.85
N GLU A 40 10.34 -7.51 16.86
CA GLU A 40 10.13 -8.79 17.57
C GLU A 40 9.62 -9.86 16.60
N LEU A 41 8.61 -9.53 15.79
CA LEU A 41 8.06 -10.44 14.79
C LEU A 41 9.08 -10.82 13.72
N TYR A 42 9.85 -9.85 13.22
CA TYR A 42 10.91 -10.11 12.24
C TYR A 42 11.95 -11.13 12.75
N SER A 43 12.23 -11.10 14.05
CA SER A 43 13.18 -11.97 14.73
C SER A 43 12.57 -13.32 15.19
N SER A 44 11.24 -13.44 15.15
CA SER A 44 10.52 -14.63 15.63
C SER A 44 10.54 -15.79 14.62
N SER A 45 11.04 -16.95 15.05
CA SER A 45 10.97 -18.20 14.27
C SER A 45 9.54 -18.66 14.04
N ASP A 46 8.65 -18.43 15.00
CA ASP A 46 7.25 -18.81 14.93
C ASP A 46 6.51 -17.97 13.91
N PHE A 47 6.81 -16.66 13.85
CA PHE A 47 6.23 -15.77 12.85
C PHE A 47 6.73 -16.13 11.45
N ARG A 48 8.01 -16.47 11.30
CA ARG A 48 8.54 -16.99 10.02
C ARG A 48 7.84 -18.28 9.59
N THR A 49 7.59 -19.18 10.53
CA THR A 49 6.85 -20.42 10.26
C THR A 49 5.41 -20.13 9.82
N PHE A 50 4.74 -19.18 10.49
CA PHE A 50 3.43 -18.68 10.07
C PHE A 50 3.47 -18.11 8.65
N GLN A 51 4.44 -17.24 8.32
CA GLN A 51 4.60 -16.66 6.97
C GLN A 51 4.79 -17.76 5.91
N ASN A 52 5.59 -18.78 6.19
CA ASN A 52 5.83 -19.90 5.27
C ASN A 52 4.53 -20.69 5.00
N ASN A 53 3.79 -21.03 6.05
CA ASN A 53 2.52 -21.75 5.92
C ASN A 53 1.48 -20.90 5.19
N PHE A 54 1.40 -19.61 5.51
CA PHE A 54 0.51 -18.68 4.83
C PHE A 54 0.85 -18.56 3.33
N SER A 55 2.13 -18.45 3.01
CA SER A 55 2.59 -18.42 1.61
C SER A 55 2.23 -19.71 0.86
N LYS A 56 2.40 -20.86 1.51
CA LYS A 56 2.01 -22.16 0.94
C LYS A 56 0.52 -22.24 0.66
N ASP A 57 -0.33 -21.81 1.59
CA ASP A 57 -1.79 -21.83 1.40
C ASP A 57 -2.23 -20.98 0.21
N VAL A 58 -1.60 -19.81 0.03
CA VAL A 58 -1.87 -18.90 -1.10
C VAL A 58 -1.34 -19.47 -2.41
N TYR A 59 -0.13 -20.04 -2.40
CA TYR A 59 0.45 -20.74 -3.55
C TYR A 59 -0.44 -21.90 -4.01
N GLU A 60 -0.92 -22.74 -3.10
CA GLU A 60 -1.79 -23.87 -3.43
C GLU A 60 -3.12 -23.40 -4.04
N ALA A 61 -3.70 -22.29 -3.56
CA ALA A 61 -4.88 -21.71 -4.20
C ALA A 61 -4.60 -21.23 -5.62
N LEU A 62 -3.51 -20.47 -5.80
CA LEU A 62 -3.10 -19.98 -7.12
C LEU A 62 -2.84 -21.14 -8.08
N ALA A 63 -2.11 -22.16 -7.63
CA ALA A 63 -1.79 -23.32 -8.44
C ALA A 63 -3.02 -24.12 -8.87
N ASN A 64 -3.97 -24.30 -7.95
CA ASN A 64 -5.24 -24.95 -8.25
C ASN A 64 -6.06 -24.15 -9.26
N SER A 65 -6.15 -22.82 -9.13
CA SER A 65 -6.87 -21.98 -10.11
C SER A 65 -6.19 -22.03 -11.48
N TYR A 66 -4.85 -22.04 -11.54
CA TYR A 66 -4.11 -22.18 -12.79
C TYR A 66 -4.33 -23.53 -13.47
N ALA A 67 -4.24 -24.63 -12.73
CA ALA A 67 -4.46 -25.98 -13.24
C ALA A 67 -5.86 -26.15 -13.86
N ASN A 68 -6.85 -25.43 -13.32
CA ASN A 68 -8.23 -25.42 -13.82
C ASN A 68 -8.47 -24.41 -14.97
N SER A 69 -7.42 -23.76 -15.48
CA SER A 69 -7.50 -22.73 -16.52
C SER A 69 -8.41 -21.55 -16.16
N ASP A 70 -8.50 -21.23 -14.87
CA ASP A 70 -9.37 -20.17 -14.39
C ASP A 70 -8.90 -18.79 -14.85
N GLY A 71 -9.86 -17.89 -15.09
CA GLY A 71 -9.59 -16.48 -15.38
C GLY A 71 -9.09 -15.71 -14.14
N GLU A 72 -8.50 -14.54 -14.37
CA GLU A 72 -7.94 -13.65 -13.32
C GLU A 72 -8.91 -13.42 -12.15
N VAL A 73 -10.20 -13.23 -12.46
CA VAL A 73 -11.24 -12.98 -11.45
C VAL A 73 -11.39 -14.15 -10.48
N LYS A 74 -11.34 -15.39 -10.95
CA LYS A 74 -11.49 -16.57 -10.09
C LYS A 74 -10.21 -16.83 -9.31
N ILE A 75 -9.04 -16.67 -9.94
CA ILE A 75 -7.73 -16.69 -9.26
C ILE A 75 -7.73 -15.76 -8.03
N VAL A 76 -8.11 -14.50 -8.21
CA VAL A 76 -8.14 -13.51 -7.12
C VAL A 76 -9.20 -13.87 -6.07
N THR A 77 -10.31 -14.50 -6.47
CA THR A 77 -11.37 -14.94 -5.55
C THR A 77 -10.89 -16.10 -4.67
N ASP A 78 -10.18 -17.07 -5.22
CA ASP A 78 -9.63 -18.20 -4.47
C ASP A 78 -8.55 -17.74 -3.49
N MET A 79 -7.69 -16.80 -3.92
CA MET A 79 -6.71 -16.14 -3.05
C MET A 79 -7.39 -15.39 -1.90
N CYS A 80 -8.45 -14.62 -2.17
CA CYS A 80 -9.27 -13.96 -1.15
C CYS A 80 -9.79 -14.97 -0.12
N ASN A 81 -10.33 -16.10 -0.55
CA ASN A 81 -10.86 -17.09 0.38
C ASN A 81 -9.78 -17.71 1.28
N LYS A 82 -8.53 -17.82 0.82
CA LYS A 82 -7.42 -18.33 1.64
C LYS A 82 -6.85 -17.33 2.63
N ILE A 83 -6.88 -16.05 2.28
CA ILE A 83 -6.38 -14.96 3.12
C ILE A 83 -7.36 -14.64 4.24
N ASN A 84 -8.66 -14.64 3.94
CA ASN A 84 -9.66 -14.15 4.89
C ASN A 84 -9.66 -14.92 6.21
N GLY A 85 -9.56 -14.20 7.32
CA GLY A 85 -9.65 -14.76 8.67
C GLY A 85 -8.35 -15.43 9.15
N LYS A 86 -7.25 -15.37 8.40
CA LYS A 86 -5.93 -15.77 8.91
C LYS A 86 -5.53 -14.83 10.04
N SER A 87 -4.83 -15.34 11.04
CA SER A 87 -4.38 -14.53 12.17
C SER A 87 -3.09 -15.09 12.77
N TYR A 88 -2.27 -14.21 13.36
CA TYR A 88 -1.10 -14.58 14.15
C TYR A 88 -0.91 -13.56 15.26
N GLN A 89 -1.04 -13.98 16.52
CA GLN A 89 -0.95 -13.06 17.67
C GLN A 89 -1.82 -11.80 17.45
N LYS A 90 -1.19 -10.63 17.38
CA LYS A 90 -1.83 -9.32 17.20
C LYS A 90 -2.22 -9.00 15.74
N PHE A 91 -1.87 -9.87 14.79
CA PHE A 91 -2.22 -9.75 13.37
C PHE A 91 -3.53 -10.46 13.03
N GLN A 92 -4.36 -9.76 12.27
CA GLN A 92 -5.54 -10.31 11.58
C GLN A 92 -5.46 -9.96 10.10
N PHE A 93 -5.73 -10.93 9.25
CA PHE A 93 -5.74 -10.77 7.80
C PHE A 93 -7.17 -10.90 7.31
N HIS A 94 -7.65 -9.81 6.70
CA HIS A 94 -8.99 -9.73 6.15
C HIS A 94 -8.89 -9.64 4.65
N SER A 95 -9.86 -10.21 3.96
CA SER A 95 -9.97 -10.00 2.53
C SER A 95 -11.41 -10.01 2.09
N LYS A 96 -11.76 -9.06 1.23
CA LYS A 96 -13.12 -8.88 0.75
C LYS A 96 -13.10 -8.57 -0.73
N LYS A 97 -13.89 -9.31 -1.50
CA LYS A 97 -14.29 -8.87 -2.83
C LYS A 97 -15.49 -7.95 -2.70
N ILE A 98 -15.29 -6.67 -2.99
CA ILE A 98 -16.38 -5.71 -3.00
C ILE A 98 -17.03 -5.81 -4.38
N HIS A 99 -18.32 -6.14 -4.39
CA HIS A 99 -19.11 -6.30 -5.59
C HIS A 99 -19.91 -5.03 -5.86
N GLY A 100 -19.80 -4.49 -7.06
CA GLY A 100 -20.48 -3.26 -7.45
C GLY A 100 -20.11 -2.84 -8.86
N THR A 101 -20.45 -1.60 -9.19
CA THR A 101 -20.08 -0.98 -10.46
C THR A 101 -18.57 -0.75 -10.51
N ARG A 102 -17.89 -1.21 -11.57
CA ARG A 102 -16.48 -0.86 -11.83
C ARG A 102 -16.28 0.66 -11.74
N SER A 103 -15.31 1.07 -10.94
CA SER A 103 -14.96 2.48 -10.81
C SER A 103 -13.99 2.87 -11.91
N TYR A 104 -14.40 3.84 -12.72
CA TYR A 104 -13.60 4.37 -13.82
C TYR A 104 -13.12 5.78 -13.47
N VAL A 105 -11.87 6.03 -13.84
CA VAL A 105 -11.22 7.34 -13.73
C VAL A 105 -10.84 7.83 -15.11
N GLU A 106 -11.00 9.13 -15.33
CA GLU A 106 -10.57 9.83 -16.54
C GLU A 106 -9.36 10.72 -16.23
N PHE A 107 -8.33 10.63 -17.05
CA PHE A 107 -7.10 11.40 -16.96
C PHE A 107 -6.52 11.68 -18.35
N CYS A 108 -5.57 12.61 -18.43
CA CYS A 108 -4.86 12.92 -19.67
C CYS A 108 -3.54 12.16 -19.77
N ASN A 109 -3.35 11.43 -20.88
CA ASN A 109 -2.07 10.83 -21.26
C ASN A 109 -1.66 11.36 -22.64
N LYS A 110 -0.51 12.05 -22.73
CA LYS A 110 -0.05 12.70 -23.97
C LYS A 110 -1.14 13.54 -24.64
N GLU A 111 -1.81 14.38 -23.83
CA GLU A 111 -2.91 15.27 -24.23
C GLU A 111 -4.20 14.57 -24.71
N LYS A 112 -4.27 13.23 -24.61
CA LYS A 112 -5.48 12.48 -24.94
C LYS A 112 -6.24 12.11 -23.66
N PRO A 113 -7.56 12.33 -23.61
CA PRO A 113 -8.38 11.83 -22.52
C PRO A 113 -8.43 10.30 -22.59
N VAL A 114 -8.19 9.67 -21.46
CA VAL A 114 -8.15 8.22 -21.30
C VAL A 114 -9.04 7.87 -20.11
N THR A 115 -9.86 6.83 -20.27
CA THR A 115 -10.67 6.27 -19.19
C THR A 115 -10.22 4.86 -18.88
N LYS A 116 -9.88 4.59 -17.61
CA LYS A 116 -9.46 3.26 -17.13
C LYS A 116 -10.07 2.94 -15.77
N GLU A 117 -10.06 1.65 -15.44
CA GLU A 117 -10.31 1.19 -14.07
C GLU A 117 -9.07 1.48 -13.23
N LEU A 118 -9.24 1.86 -11.97
CA LEU A 118 -8.10 2.23 -11.13
C LEU A 118 -7.19 1.04 -10.82
N ALA A 119 -7.77 -0.07 -10.35
CA ALA A 119 -7.07 -1.28 -9.97
C ALA A 119 -8.03 -2.47 -9.82
N ASP A 120 -7.52 -3.69 -9.96
CA ASP A 120 -8.28 -4.92 -9.71
C ASP A 120 -8.26 -5.29 -8.21
N MET A 121 -7.16 -4.96 -7.54
CA MET A 121 -6.88 -5.33 -6.16
C MET A 121 -6.23 -4.18 -5.40
N VAL A 122 -6.52 -4.11 -4.10
CA VAL A 122 -5.93 -3.15 -3.17
C VAL A 122 -5.39 -3.89 -1.96
N ILE A 123 -4.18 -3.56 -1.55
CA ILE A 123 -3.57 -4.05 -0.31
C ILE A 123 -3.50 -2.89 0.67
N ILE A 124 -3.98 -3.12 1.90
CA ILE A 124 -3.92 -2.17 3.00
C ILE A 124 -3.18 -2.82 4.17
N SER A 125 -2.21 -2.10 4.73
CA SER A 125 -1.54 -2.47 5.98
C SER A 125 -1.89 -1.42 7.01
N VAL A 126 -2.51 -1.83 8.12
CA VAL A 126 -3.06 -0.90 9.11
C VAL A 126 -2.70 -1.33 10.52
N ALA A 127 -2.12 -0.41 11.31
CA ALA A 127 -1.91 -0.59 12.73
C ALA A 127 -2.90 0.27 13.53
N THR A 128 -3.46 -0.30 14.60
CA THR A 128 -4.41 0.39 15.47
C THR A 128 -3.98 0.36 16.92
N GLN A 129 -4.31 1.41 17.67
CA GLN A 129 -4.34 1.39 19.14
C GLN A 129 -5.79 1.60 19.57
N GLY A 130 -6.39 0.60 20.23
CA GLY A 130 -7.82 0.48 20.35
C GLY A 130 -8.46 0.47 18.96
N LYS A 131 -9.39 1.41 18.73
CA LYS A 131 -10.02 1.60 17.42
C LYS A 131 -9.32 2.64 16.55
N ASP A 132 -8.37 3.38 17.09
CA ASP A 132 -7.76 4.48 16.34
C ASP A 132 -6.65 3.95 15.43
N ILE A 133 -6.71 4.30 14.15
CA ILE A 133 -5.66 3.96 13.19
C ILE A 133 -4.48 4.89 13.41
N VAL A 134 -3.34 4.29 13.71
CA VAL A 134 -2.11 4.99 14.06
C VAL A 134 -1.05 4.90 12.96
N TYR A 135 -1.17 3.91 12.07
CA TYR A 135 -0.35 3.82 10.87
C TYR A 135 -1.11 3.09 9.77
N GLU A 136 -0.97 3.57 8.54
CA GLU A 136 -1.70 3.04 7.40
C GLU A 136 -0.87 3.14 6.12
N LYS A 137 -0.82 2.04 5.35
CA LYS A 137 -0.29 2.00 3.99
C LYS A 137 -1.28 1.40 3.03
N ILE A 138 -1.21 1.81 1.78
CA ILE A 138 -2.06 1.30 0.69
C ILE A 138 -1.26 1.05 -0.60
N ALA A 139 -1.60 -0.01 -1.32
CA ALA A 139 -1.11 -0.30 -2.66
C ALA A 139 -2.27 -0.66 -3.59
N LEU A 140 -2.28 -0.06 -4.78
CA LEU A 140 -3.22 -0.29 -5.87
C LEU A 140 -2.56 -1.21 -6.89
N ILE A 141 -3.25 -2.29 -7.27
CA ILE A 141 -2.66 -3.39 -8.01
C ILE A 141 -3.52 -3.74 -9.22
N GLN A 142 -2.91 -3.65 -10.40
CA GLN A 142 -3.45 -4.25 -11.60
C GLN A 142 -2.93 -5.68 -11.73
N ASN A 143 -3.82 -6.65 -11.78
CA ASN A 143 -3.43 -8.03 -11.99
C ASN A 143 -3.29 -8.33 -13.49
N LYS A 144 -2.32 -9.18 -13.83
CA LYS A 144 -2.12 -9.70 -15.19
C LYS A 144 -1.77 -11.17 -15.13
N LYS A 145 -2.51 -11.98 -15.88
CA LYS A 145 -2.16 -13.37 -16.16
C LYS A 145 -1.14 -13.44 -17.29
N GLU A 146 -0.16 -14.34 -17.15
CA GLU A 146 0.76 -14.64 -18.26
C GLU A 146 0.03 -15.17 -19.50
N ASP A 147 0.58 -14.88 -20.67
CA ASP A 147 0.18 -15.46 -21.95
C ASP A 147 0.91 -16.79 -22.22
N THR A 148 0.59 -17.41 -23.37
CA THR A 148 1.19 -18.67 -23.80
C THR A 148 2.68 -18.58 -24.13
N GLU A 149 3.23 -17.36 -24.28
CA GLU A 149 4.65 -17.09 -24.54
C GLU A 149 5.41 -16.78 -23.25
N CYS A 150 4.81 -17.01 -22.08
CA CYS A 150 5.35 -16.66 -20.76
C CYS A 150 5.65 -15.15 -20.60
N ASN A 151 4.84 -14.31 -21.23
CA ASN A 151 4.91 -12.86 -21.12
C ASN A 151 3.64 -12.30 -20.50
N TRP A 152 3.72 -11.08 -19.95
CA TRP A 152 2.57 -10.31 -19.53
C TRP A 152 2.33 -9.15 -20.48
N LYS A 153 1.09 -9.00 -20.93
CA LYS A 153 0.68 -7.83 -21.72
C LYS A 153 0.38 -6.65 -20.81
N ILE A 154 1.11 -5.57 -21.00
CA ILE A 154 1.03 -4.34 -20.20
C ILE A 154 0.34 -3.25 -21.03
N ASP A 155 -0.86 -2.89 -20.60
CA ASP A 155 -1.59 -1.73 -21.13
C ASP A 155 -0.86 -0.44 -20.75
N GLN A 156 -0.43 0.33 -21.75
CA GLN A 156 0.43 1.51 -21.56
C GLN A 156 -0.29 2.67 -20.86
N ASP A 157 -1.59 2.78 -21.05
CA ASP A 157 -2.40 3.80 -20.40
C ASP A 157 -2.61 3.45 -18.92
N GLN A 158 -2.86 2.18 -18.61
CA GLN A 158 -2.92 1.69 -17.22
C GLN A 158 -1.57 1.85 -16.51
N LEU A 159 -0.47 1.56 -17.22
CA LEU A 159 0.87 1.74 -16.68
C LEU A 159 1.16 3.20 -16.39
N TYR A 160 0.78 4.11 -17.29
CA TYR A 160 0.90 5.54 -17.06
C TYR A 160 0.13 5.99 -15.82
N LEU A 161 -1.12 5.52 -15.67
CA LEU A 161 -1.96 5.80 -14.49
C LEU A 161 -1.29 5.34 -13.19
N LEU A 162 -0.89 4.07 -13.10
CA LEU A 162 -0.32 3.48 -11.88
C LEU A 162 1.11 3.93 -11.59
N HIS A 163 1.86 4.34 -12.60
CA HIS A 163 3.21 4.86 -12.40
C HIS A 163 3.17 6.31 -11.89
N ASN A 164 2.36 7.17 -12.54
CA ASN A 164 2.43 8.61 -12.34
C ASN A 164 1.35 9.17 -11.43
N PHE A 165 0.22 8.47 -11.27
CA PHE A 165 -0.98 8.98 -10.60
C PHE A 165 -1.31 10.42 -11.04
N PRO A 166 -1.54 10.66 -12.35
CA PRO A 166 -1.95 11.98 -12.81
C PRO A 166 -3.24 12.40 -12.10
N THR A 167 -3.48 13.71 -11.96
CA THR A 167 -4.80 14.20 -11.52
C THR A 167 -5.89 13.58 -12.40
N PHE A 168 -6.90 12.99 -11.78
CA PHE A 168 -7.96 12.29 -12.48
C PHE A 168 -9.34 12.66 -11.93
N LYS A 169 -10.38 12.38 -12.72
CA LYS A 169 -11.79 12.59 -12.34
C LYS A 169 -12.53 11.27 -12.32
N GLY A 170 -13.44 11.11 -11.36
CA GLY A 170 -14.31 9.93 -11.32
C GLY A 170 -15.41 10.00 -12.36
N THR A 171 -15.41 9.10 -13.35
CA THR A 171 -16.50 9.03 -14.34
C THR A 171 -17.58 8.01 -13.95
N LYS A 172 -17.23 7.04 -13.11
CA LYS A 172 -18.15 5.99 -12.61
C LYS A 172 -17.71 5.45 -11.24
N GLY A 173 -18.65 4.88 -10.49
CA GLY A 173 -18.36 4.17 -9.23
C GLY A 173 -17.98 5.09 -8.07
N ILE A 174 -17.07 4.63 -7.21
CA ILE A 174 -16.71 5.27 -5.94
C ILE A 174 -16.25 6.72 -6.14
N PHE A 175 -15.44 6.99 -7.17
CA PHE A 175 -14.83 8.29 -7.39
C PHE A 175 -15.88 9.36 -7.72
N LYS A 176 -16.81 9.04 -8.62
CA LYS A 176 -17.88 9.97 -9.01
C LYS A 176 -18.81 10.35 -7.85
N LYS A 177 -19.07 9.41 -6.93
CA LYS A 177 -20.01 9.63 -5.81
C LYS A 177 -19.36 10.31 -4.60
N ASN A 178 -18.07 10.07 -4.37
CA ASN A 178 -17.42 10.45 -3.12
C ASN A 178 -16.37 11.56 -3.29
N PHE A 179 -16.02 11.94 -4.51
CA PHE A 179 -15.02 12.98 -4.79
C PHE A 179 -15.67 14.07 -5.64
N GLN A 180 -15.40 15.34 -5.32
CA GLN A 180 -16.19 16.46 -5.86
C GLN A 180 -15.80 16.81 -7.30
N ASP A 181 -14.52 16.71 -7.67
CA ASP A 181 -14.07 17.01 -9.04
C ASP A 181 -12.80 16.22 -9.39
N GLU A 182 -11.67 16.72 -8.89
CA GLU A 182 -10.34 16.20 -9.16
C GLU A 182 -9.84 15.44 -7.95
N VAL A 183 -9.24 14.30 -8.22
CA VAL A 183 -8.61 13.45 -7.22
C VAL A 183 -7.10 13.49 -7.48
N ILE A 184 -6.34 13.70 -6.41
CA ILE A 184 -4.89 13.74 -6.46
C ILE A 184 -4.37 12.68 -5.51
N PHE A 185 -3.67 11.68 -6.03
CA PHE A 185 -2.97 10.69 -5.23
C PHE A 185 -1.45 10.93 -5.29
N LEU A 186 -0.84 11.13 -4.13
CA LEU A 186 0.60 11.37 -3.98
C LEU A 186 1.34 10.03 -3.90
N ASN A 187 2.14 9.72 -4.92
CA ASN A 187 2.96 8.50 -5.01
C ASN A 187 4.43 8.78 -4.65
N ASN A 188 4.68 9.27 -3.43
CA ASN A 188 6.00 9.74 -2.99
C ASN A 188 7.06 8.62 -2.96
N SER A 189 6.69 7.43 -2.48
CA SER A 189 7.55 6.27 -2.37
C SER A 189 7.64 5.43 -3.66
N GLN A 190 6.86 5.81 -4.69
CA GLN A 190 6.73 5.06 -5.95
C GLN A 190 6.15 3.65 -5.78
N ALA A 191 5.56 3.35 -4.61
CA ALA A 191 4.99 2.05 -4.27
C ALA A 191 3.45 2.07 -4.18
N LEU A 192 2.79 3.17 -4.53
CA LEU A 192 1.32 3.23 -4.56
C LEU A 192 0.75 2.33 -5.66
N GLY A 193 1.29 2.40 -6.88
CA GLY A 193 0.79 1.65 -8.04
C GLY A 193 1.68 0.48 -8.41
N ASN A 194 1.09 -0.69 -8.56
CA ASN A 194 1.80 -1.95 -8.70
C ASN A 194 1.08 -2.92 -9.65
N TYR A 195 1.78 -3.98 -10.01
CA TYR A 195 1.27 -5.09 -10.81
C TYR A 195 1.42 -6.41 -10.05
N GLY A 196 0.34 -7.19 -10.05
CA GLY A 196 0.33 -8.60 -9.65
C GLY A 196 0.42 -9.47 -10.90
N LEU A 197 1.61 -9.97 -11.20
CA LEU A 197 1.89 -10.75 -12.39
C LEU A 197 1.79 -12.24 -12.06
N PHE A 198 0.66 -12.84 -12.40
CA PHE A 198 0.41 -14.24 -12.15
C PHE A 198 1.13 -15.11 -13.18
N GLN A 199 1.77 -16.18 -12.71
CA GLN A 199 2.61 -17.08 -13.49
C GLN A 199 2.20 -18.55 -13.31
N ASN A 200 2.26 -19.35 -14.37
CA ASN A 200 2.13 -20.81 -14.28
C ASN A 200 3.37 -21.41 -13.59
N PRO A 201 3.22 -22.43 -12.73
CA PRO A 201 2.00 -23.17 -12.39
C PRO A 201 1.19 -22.65 -11.19
N GLY A 202 1.35 -21.40 -10.75
CA GLY A 202 0.65 -20.89 -9.57
C GLY A 202 1.44 -19.88 -8.74
N GLU A 203 2.32 -19.11 -9.37
CA GLU A 203 3.13 -18.09 -8.72
C GLU A 203 2.58 -16.68 -8.96
N MET A 204 3.06 -15.74 -8.15
CA MET A 204 2.81 -14.31 -8.35
C MET A 204 4.10 -13.53 -8.16
N VAL A 205 4.45 -12.73 -9.16
CA VAL A 205 5.46 -11.68 -9.05
C VAL A 205 4.74 -10.36 -8.78
N PHE A 206 5.14 -9.66 -7.73
CA PHE A 206 4.65 -8.33 -7.40
C PHE A 206 5.70 -7.29 -7.80
N LEU A 207 5.34 -6.31 -8.62
CA LEU A 207 6.26 -5.25 -9.07
C LEU A 207 5.59 -3.88 -9.01
N SER A 208 6.33 -2.86 -8.59
CA SER A 208 5.90 -1.46 -8.75
C SER A 208 5.71 -1.13 -10.23
N ALA A 209 4.77 -0.23 -10.52
CA ALA A 209 4.52 0.25 -11.87
C ALA A 209 5.77 0.91 -12.48
N LEU A 210 6.60 1.59 -11.68
CA LEU A 210 7.89 2.12 -12.15
C LEU A 210 8.84 1.00 -12.60
N THR A 211 8.93 -0.09 -11.83
CA THR A 211 9.75 -1.24 -12.21
C THR A 211 9.26 -1.86 -13.51
N VAL A 212 7.94 -2.03 -13.67
CA VAL A 212 7.33 -2.51 -14.92
C VAL A 212 7.69 -1.59 -16.09
N PHE A 213 7.56 -0.27 -15.92
CA PHE A 213 7.90 0.71 -16.94
C PHE A 213 9.37 0.64 -17.39
N LYS A 214 10.30 0.39 -16.45
CA LYS A 214 11.73 0.24 -16.77
C LYS A 214 12.07 -1.06 -17.49
N LEU A 215 11.30 -2.12 -17.27
CA LEU A 215 11.62 -3.47 -17.74
C LEU A 215 10.85 -3.89 -18.99
N GLN A 216 9.68 -3.31 -19.24
CA GLN A 216 8.86 -3.69 -20.39
C GLN A 216 9.57 -3.39 -21.73
N GLN A 217 9.29 -4.23 -22.72
CA GLN A 217 9.71 -4.05 -24.10
C GLN A 217 8.45 -3.84 -24.96
N GLY A 218 8.15 -2.59 -25.29
CA GLY A 218 6.88 -2.24 -25.91
C GLY A 218 5.72 -2.43 -24.93
N ASP A 219 4.75 -3.29 -25.27
CA ASP A 219 3.60 -3.64 -24.44
C ASP A 219 3.75 -5.00 -23.74
N LYS A 220 4.95 -5.59 -23.73
CA LYS A 220 5.23 -6.90 -23.14
C LYS A 220 6.25 -6.81 -22.02
N LEU A 221 6.08 -7.63 -21.00
CA LEU A 221 7.07 -7.85 -19.93
C LEU A 221 7.36 -9.35 -19.84
N SER A 222 8.63 -9.73 -19.82
CA SER A 222 9.05 -11.13 -19.70
C SER A 222 9.62 -11.46 -18.33
N LEU A 223 9.47 -12.71 -17.89
CA LEU A 223 10.06 -13.19 -16.64
C LEU A 223 11.59 -13.11 -16.65
N ASN A 224 12.20 -13.30 -17.81
CA ASN A 224 13.65 -13.24 -17.97
C ASN A 224 14.19 -11.84 -17.69
N ASP A 225 13.48 -10.79 -18.12
CA ASP A 225 13.89 -9.41 -17.86
C ASP A 225 13.78 -9.07 -16.37
N ILE A 226 12.71 -9.54 -15.71
CA ILE A 226 12.52 -9.42 -14.26
C ILE A 226 13.66 -10.11 -13.50
N ARG A 227 14.02 -11.34 -13.87
CA ARG A 227 15.10 -12.10 -13.22
C ARG A 227 16.47 -11.45 -13.43
N LYS A 228 16.77 -10.99 -14.64
CA LYS A 228 18.02 -10.26 -14.95
C LYS A 228 18.12 -9.00 -14.10
N PHE A 229 17.02 -8.26 -13.96
CA PHE A 229 16.97 -7.08 -13.11
C PHE A 229 17.25 -7.42 -11.65
N GLY A 230 16.59 -8.43 -11.08
CA GLY A 230 16.81 -8.88 -9.71
C GLY A 230 18.27 -9.25 -9.42
N ASN A 231 18.89 -10.03 -10.30
CA ASN A 231 20.29 -10.43 -10.16
C ASN A 231 21.25 -9.23 -10.19
N SER A 232 21.00 -8.25 -11.06
CA SER A 232 21.82 -7.03 -11.14
C SER A 232 21.66 -6.13 -9.90
N HIS A 233 20.45 -6.05 -9.35
CA HIS A 233 20.15 -5.19 -8.21
C HIS A 233 20.71 -5.77 -6.90
N LEU A 234 20.66 -7.09 -6.72
CA LEU A 234 21.24 -7.78 -5.57
C LEU A 234 22.78 -7.68 -5.56
N HIS A 235 23.42 -7.71 -6.73
CA HIS A 235 24.88 -7.52 -6.82
C HIS A 235 25.30 -6.07 -6.50
N ASN A 236 24.53 -5.07 -6.94
CA ASN A 236 24.86 -3.66 -6.75
C ASN A 236 24.40 -3.06 -5.41
N ASN A 237 23.39 -3.64 -4.73
CA ASN A 237 22.93 -3.20 -3.40
C ASN A 237 23.60 -3.95 -2.24
N SER A 238 24.72 -4.63 -2.48
CA SER A 238 25.60 -5.16 -1.43
C SER A 238 26.21 -4.06 -0.53
N ALA A 239 25.91 -2.78 -0.77
CA ALA A 239 26.40 -1.62 -0.02
C ALA A 239 25.77 -1.40 1.36
N PHE A 240 24.78 -2.18 1.80
CA PHE A 240 24.34 -2.19 3.21
C PHE A 240 24.01 -3.60 3.69
N GLN A 241 25.02 -4.47 3.69
CA GLN A 241 25.12 -5.48 4.74
C GLN A 241 25.43 -4.73 6.03
N LEU A 242 24.42 -4.29 6.78
CA LEU A 242 24.64 -3.92 8.17
C LEU A 242 25.30 -5.14 8.82
N PRO A 243 26.55 -5.04 9.32
CA PRO A 243 27.13 -6.12 10.09
C PRO A 243 26.21 -6.39 11.26
N VAL A 244 26.29 -7.59 11.83
CA VAL A 244 25.59 -8.01 13.04
C VAL A 244 25.92 -7.01 14.16
N ILE A 245 25.17 -5.91 14.23
CA ILE A 245 25.28 -4.86 15.24
C ILE A 245 24.21 -5.20 16.27
N ASP A 246 24.65 -5.27 17.52
CA ASP A 246 23.85 -5.58 18.71
C ASP A 246 22.48 -4.88 18.68
N HIS A 247 21.42 -5.66 18.92
CA HIS A 247 20.02 -5.20 18.95
C HIS A 247 19.84 -3.96 19.84
N SER A 248 20.57 -3.90 20.95
CA SER A 248 20.51 -2.80 21.92
C SER A 248 21.00 -1.46 21.34
N PHE A 249 22.05 -1.48 20.51
CA PHE A 249 22.57 -0.27 19.87
C PHE A 249 21.63 0.24 18.77
N MET A 250 21.05 -0.67 17.98
CA MET A 250 20.05 -0.31 16.98
C MET A 250 18.82 0.31 17.66
N GLU A 251 18.29 -0.33 18.70
CA GLU A 251 17.13 0.17 19.45
C GLU A 251 17.39 1.55 20.06
N GLU A 252 18.57 1.80 20.65
CA GLU A 252 18.92 3.12 21.16
C GLU A 252 19.13 4.17 20.05
N MET A 253 19.71 3.80 18.92
CA MET A 253 19.91 4.67 17.77
C MET A 253 18.58 5.06 17.12
N LEU A 254 17.67 4.09 16.97
CA LEU A 254 16.30 4.27 16.50
C LEU A 254 15.48 5.12 17.47
N TYR A 255 15.53 4.82 18.78
CA TYR A 255 14.89 5.60 19.83
C TYR A 255 15.36 7.06 19.79
N ARG A 256 16.67 7.31 19.76
CA ARG A 256 17.23 8.66 19.63
C ARG A 256 16.78 9.31 18.31
N TYR A 257 16.73 8.56 17.22
CA TYR A 257 16.33 9.11 15.93
C TYR A 257 14.84 9.53 15.89
N PHE A 258 13.93 8.64 16.31
CA PHE A 258 12.50 8.96 16.41
C PHE A 258 12.23 10.09 17.40
N LYS A 259 12.97 10.12 18.52
CA LYS A 259 12.88 11.18 19.54
C LYS A 259 13.35 12.55 19.03
N TYR A 260 14.37 12.61 18.16
CA TYR A 260 14.96 13.88 17.73
C TYR A 260 14.57 14.32 16.31
N PHE A 261 14.08 13.41 15.46
CA PHE A 261 13.69 13.68 14.06
C PHE A 261 12.30 13.12 13.69
N PRO A 262 11.24 13.38 14.47
CA PRO A 262 9.90 12.83 14.20
C PRO A 262 9.29 13.32 12.88
N LYS A 263 9.82 14.41 12.31
CA LYS A 263 9.27 15.09 11.13
C LYS A 263 9.77 14.60 9.77
N TYR A 264 10.88 13.87 9.71
CA TYR A 264 11.60 13.65 8.43
C TYR A 264 11.80 12.19 8.03
N GLY A 265 11.31 11.22 8.82
CA GLY A 265 11.47 9.81 8.52
C GLY A 265 12.94 9.36 8.48
N PHE A 266 13.15 8.06 8.28
CA PHE A 266 14.47 7.41 8.26
C PHE A 266 15.22 7.73 6.95
N PRO A 267 16.33 8.49 6.94
CA PRO A 267 16.97 8.86 5.68
C PRO A 267 18.02 7.85 5.19
N PHE A 268 18.46 6.87 6.00
CA PHE A 268 19.64 6.06 5.65
C PHE A 268 19.62 4.58 6.05
N GLY A 269 18.45 3.96 6.24
CA GLY A 269 18.37 2.51 6.49
C GLY A 269 17.10 1.91 5.92
N SER A 270 17.24 0.92 5.03
CA SER A 270 16.13 0.06 4.65
C SER A 270 15.82 -0.84 5.84
N LEU A 271 14.91 -0.40 6.71
CA LEU A 271 14.37 -1.27 7.75
C LEU A 271 13.77 -2.52 7.08
N PRO A 272 13.87 -3.71 7.71
CA PRO A 272 13.29 -4.92 7.15
C PRO A 272 11.76 -4.95 7.21
N PHE A 273 11.14 -3.91 7.80
CA PHE A 273 9.71 -3.68 7.95
C PHE A 273 9.40 -2.19 7.76
N LEU A 274 8.14 -1.84 7.52
CA LEU A 274 7.66 -0.47 7.22
C LEU A 274 8.31 0.19 5.97
N ASN A 275 9.01 -0.58 5.13
CA ASN A 275 9.63 -0.10 3.91
C ASN A 275 8.58 0.08 2.79
N SER A 276 8.97 0.62 1.63
CA SER A 276 8.15 0.65 0.41
C SER A 276 8.79 -0.24 -0.64
N SER A 277 8.78 -1.55 -0.37
CA SER A 277 9.28 -2.57 -1.29
C SER A 277 8.57 -2.49 -2.62
N ALA A 278 9.37 -2.31 -3.67
CA ALA A 278 8.89 -2.23 -5.03
C ALA A 278 8.76 -3.60 -5.71
N ILE A 279 9.25 -4.69 -5.08
CA ILE A 279 9.41 -6.00 -5.73
C ILE A 279 9.22 -7.16 -4.74
N SER A 280 8.49 -8.18 -5.18
CA SER A 280 8.55 -9.55 -4.65
C SER A 280 8.54 -10.53 -5.82
N PHE A 281 9.53 -11.44 -5.88
CA PHE A 281 9.72 -12.36 -7.00
C PHE A 281 8.84 -13.62 -6.95
N ASN A 282 8.17 -13.85 -5.83
CA ASN A 282 7.28 -14.98 -5.60
C ASN A 282 6.30 -14.66 -4.47
N ILE A 283 5.34 -15.56 -4.25
CA ILE A 283 4.31 -15.41 -3.21
C ILE A 283 4.93 -15.34 -1.81
N HIS A 284 6.00 -16.09 -1.55
CA HIS A 284 6.66 -16.09 -0.25
C HIS A 284 7.21 -14.71 0.12
N GLU A 285 7.95 -14.08 -0.81
CA GLU A 285 8.44 -12.72 -0.64
C GLU A 285 7.31 -11.70 -0.55
N PHE A 286 6.22 -11.90 -1.29
CA PHE A 286 5.03 -11.04 -1.22
C PHE A 286 4.38 -11.09 0.16
N ILE A 287 4.07 -12.28 0.69
CA ILE A 287 3.49 -12.45 2.02
C ILE A 287 4.43 -11.91 3.10
N ARG A 288 5.73 -12.18 2.99
CA ARG A 288 6.73 -11.65 3.92
C ARG A 288 6.75 -10.12 3.91
N ASN A 289 6.78 -9.49 2.73
CA ASN A 289 6.77 -8.03 2.62
C ASN A 289 5.47 -7.43 3.15
N TRP A 290 4.32 -8.03 2.82
CA TRP A 290 3.02 -7.53 3.27
C TRP A 290 2.85 -7.61 4.79
N THR A 291 3.18 -8.75 5.39
CA THR A 291 3.08 -8.99 6.84
C THR A 291 4.05 -8.14 7.66
N LEU A 292 5.09 -7.58 7.04
CA LEU A 292 6.04 -6.64 7.64
C LEU A 292 5.76 -5.17 7.25
N PHE A 293 4.59 -4.89 6.64
CA PHE A 293 4.18 -3.55 6.21
C PHE A 293 5.15 -2.91 5.21
N ASN A 294 5.83 -3.73 4.41
CA ASN A 294 6.77 -3.27 3.38
C ASN A 294 6.08 -2.91 2.07
N ILE A 295 4.76 -3.06 1.93
CA ILE A 295 4.05 -2.83 0.67
C ILE A 295 3.22 -1.56 0.76
N GLY A 296 3.30 -0.72 -0.27
CA GLY A 296 2.41 0.44 -0.47
C GLY A 296 3.01 1.79 -0.11
N GLU A 297 2.17 2.80 -0.28
CA GLU A 297 2.41 4.21 0.07
C GLU A 297 1.81 4.52 1.43
N VAL A 298 2.45 5.41 2.20
CA VAL A 298 1.96 5.80 3.53
C VAL A 298 0.76 6.73 3.38
N VAL A 299 -0.36 6.35 3.98
CA VAL A 299 -1.63 7.10 3.93
C VAL A 299 -1.78 7.99 5.15
N SER A 300 -1.54 7.43 6.35
CA SER A 300 -1.63 8.16 7.59
C SER A 300 -0.63 7.67 8.63
N VAL A 301 -0.18 8.60 9.48
CA VAL A 301 0.70 8.33 10.63
C VAL A 301 0.18 9.13 11.82
N ASN A 302 -0.03 8.47 12.95
CA ASN A 302 -0.51 9.05 14.19
C ASN A 302 -1.76 9.93 13.98
N GLY A 303 -2.73 9.42 13.23
CA GLY A 303 -3.99 10.09 12.88
C GLY A 303 -3.85 11.27 11.91
N SER A 304 -2.65 11.58 11.42
CA SER A 304 -2.41 12.64 10.45
C SER A 304 -2.40 12.04 9.05
N ALA A 305 -3.30 12.48 8.17
CA ALA A 305 -3.31 12.11 6.76
C ALA A 305 -2.08 12.73 6.05
N MET A 306 -1.41 11.92 5.23
CA MET A 306 -0.33 12.38 4.35
C MET A 306 -0.87 12.86 3.00
N ASP A 307 -2.03 12.33 2.62
CA ASP A 307 -2.80 12.65 1.42
C ASP A 307 -4.29 12.48 1.76
N ASP A 308 -5.05 13.57 1.72
CA ASP A 308 -6.46 13.60 2.14
C ASP A 308 -7.36 12.74 1.24
N ASP A 309 -7.11 12.73 -0.07
CA ASP A 309 -7.90 11.97 -1.04
C ASP A 309 -7.63 10.48 -0.90
N LEU A 310 -6.35 10.11 -0.77
CA LEU A 310 -5.94 8.72 -0.56
C LEU A 310 -6.39 8.21 0.81
N PHE A 311 -6.36 9.06 1.84
CA PHE A 311 -6.91 8.77 3.17
C PHE A 311 -8.40 8.48 3.09
N LYS A 312 -9.17 9.36 2.45
CA LYS A 312 -10.60 9.17 2.26
C LYS A 312 -10.88 7.88 1.48
N PHE A 313 -10.14 7.62 0.41
CA PHE A 313 -10.26 6.40 -0.38
C PHE A 313 -10.02 5.13 0.44
N SER A 314 -8.91 5.08 1.19
CA SER A 314 -8.52 3.93 2.01
C SER A 314 -9.58 3.60 3.07
N ARG A 315 -10.12 4.63 3.73
CA ARG A 315 -11.13 4.46 4.78
C ARG A 315 -12.49 4.02 4.25
N LEU A 316 -12.88 4.47 3.05
CA LEU A 316 -14.06 3.91 2.36
C LEU A 316 -13.85 2.42 2.09
N LEU A 317 -12.67 1.99 1.63
CA LEU A 317 -12.36 0.57 1.41
C LEU A 317 -12.39 -0.24 2.71
N LEU A 318 -11.79 0.25 3.79
CA LEU A 318 -11.81 -0.41 5.10
C LEU A 318 -13.24 -0.57 5.64
N ARG A 319 -14.11 0.43 5.42
CA ARG A 319 -15.52 0.39 5.81
C ARG A 319 -16.26 -0.73 5.08
N GLU A 320 -16.10 -0.80 3.76
CA GLU A 320 -16.74 -1.83 2.94
C GLU A 320 -16.13 -3.23 3.12
N ALA A 321 -14.87 -3.30 3.53
CA ALA A 321 -14.26 -4.55 3.97
C ALA A 321 -14.87 -5.06 5.30
N GLY A 322 -15.74 -4.29 5.96
CA GLY A 322 -16.45 -4.67 7.18
C GLY A 322 -15.68 -4.37 8.46
N LEU A 323 -14.66 -3.50 8.41
CA LEU A 323 -13.76 -3.24 9.54
C LEU A 323 -14.20 -2.10 10.46
N SER A 324 -15.38 -1.52 10.26
CA SER A 324 -15.93 -0.44 11.08
C SER A 324 -16.10 -0.81 12.56
N ASN A 325 -16.21 -2.10 12.88
CA ASN A 325 -16.28 -2.55 14.27
C ASN A 325 -14.92 -2.55 14.95
N ASN A 326 -13.85 -2.77 14.17
CA ASN A 326 -12.47 -2.86 14.63
C ASN A 326 -11.76 -1.50 14.63
N MET A 327 -12.23 -0.54 13.83
CA MET A 327 -11.53 0.72 13.56
C MET A 327 -12.49 1.92 13.52
N SER A 328 -12.03 3.06 14.01
CA SER A 328 -12.70 4.36 13.91
C SER A 328 -12.52 4.89 12.48
N LEU A 329 -13.51 4.64 11.62
CA LEU A 329 -13.49 5.01 10.20
C LEU A 329 -14.34 6.25 9.90
N ALA A 330 -14.38 7.24 10.80
CA ALA A 330 -15.28 8.39 10.76
C ALA A 330 -15.27 9.14 9.41
N ILE A 331 -16.08 8.66 8.46
CA ILE A 331 -16.20 9.18 7.11
C ILE A 331 -17.66 9.16 6.70
N ASP A 332 -18.11 10.35 6.33
CA ASP A 332 -19.34 10.55 5.58
C ASP A 332 -19.09 10.12 4.12
N GLY A 333 -19.86 9.16 3.67
CA GLY A 333 -19.76 8.66 2.30
C GLY A 333 -21.06 8.00 1.89
N GLN A 334 -21.42 8.16 0.62
CA GLN A 334 -22.58 7.48 0.06
C GLN A 334 -22.33 5.96 -0.04
N GLU A 335 -23.35 5.23 -0.46
CA GLU A 335 -23.27 3.80 -0.78
C GLU A 335 -22.10 3.54 -1.73
N PHE A 336 -21.24 2.60 -1.35
CA PHE A 336 -20.02 2.29 -2.08
C PHE A 336 -20.33 1.38 -3.26
N GLU A 337 -19.96 1.84 -4.46
CA GLU A 337 -20.00 1.03 -5.66
C GLU A 337 -18.60 0.91 -6.22
N ASN A 338 -17.97 -0.24 -6.04
CA ASN A 338 -16.75 -0.61 -6.74
C ASN A 338 -16.73 -2.12 -7.00
N ASN A 339 -15.96 -2.54 -8.01
CA ASN A 339 -15.61 -3.94 -8.23
C ASN A 339 -14.12 -4.11 -8.01
N VAL A 340 -13.72 -4.37 -6.76
CA VAL A 340 -12.31 -4.42 -6.35
C VAL A 340 -12.14 -5.45 -5.24
N THR A 341 -11.01 -6.15 -5.25
CA THR A 341 -10.62 -7.03 -4.14
C THR A 341 -9.73 -6.28 -3.16
N VAL A 342 -10.07 -6.29 -1.88
CA VAL A 342 -9.30 -5.61 -0.83
C VAL A 342 -8.70 -6.65 0.09
N PHE A 343 -7.39 -6.58 0.31
CA PHE A 343 -6.64 -7.36 1.30
C PHE A 343 -6.15 -6.42 2.40
N VAL A 344 -6.40 -6.77 3.66
CA VAL A 344 -6.04 -5.94 4.81
C VAL A 344 -5.22 -6.75 5.79
N ALA A 345 -4.01 -6.29 6.10
CA ALA A 345 -3.23 -6.76 7.25
C ALA A 345 -3.45 -5.77 8.40
N HIS A 346 -4.18 -6.21 9.41
CA HIS A 346 -4.50 -5.43 10.60
C HIS A 346 -3.62 -5.88 11.77
N LEU A 347 -2.81 -4.95 12.29
CA LEU A 347 -2.02 -5.11 13.51
C LEU A 347 -2.67 -4.33 14.66
N SER A 348 -3.14 -5.01 15.71
CA SER A 348 -3.53 -4.34 16.95
C SER A 348 -2.31 -4.10 17.84
N LEU A 349 -2.17 -2.90 18.39
CA LEU A 349 -1.12 -2.54 19.36
C LEU A 349 -1.64 -2.56 20.80
N ASP A 350 -2.85 -3.07 21.02
CA ASP A 350 -3.37 -3.29 22.36
C ASP A 350 -2.58 -4.39 23.07
N ASP A 351 -2.49 -4.28 24.40
CA ASP A 351 -1.74 -5.20 25.26
C ASP A 351 -2.47 -6.51 25.52
#